data_AF-A0A2M8G4P6-F1
#
_entry.id   AF-A0A2M8G4P6-F1
#
_cell.length_a   1.000
_cell.length_b   1.000
_cell.length_c   1.000
_cell.angle_alpha   90.00
_cell.angle_beta   90.00
_cell.angle_gamma   90.00
#
_symmetry.space_group_name_H-M   'P 1'
#
loop_
_entity.id
_entity.type
_entity.pdbx_description
1 polymer ?
#
loop_
_entity_poly.entity_id
_entity_poly.type
_entity_poly.pdbx_seq_one_letter_code
_entity_poly.pdbx_strand_id
1 'polypeptide(L)'
;MLTTIKCKYCGKELEISEALQHEIKEEAVKNAQNEAQKEVRAEKENSAKLRRQLEDLLDQLRDLKHKDEERELEMKKRLSVVEGKIKEELGRKFLEEHELKDREKEKVINDLKKALEAAQRKAEQGSQQTQGEVLELELEALLKKEFPDDGISEVKKGQRGADVVQTVIDKNGQSCGVILWESKNAQWHDSWLQKLREDQREAKAQLAVLVATDHPKDIGLFKYVSNVWVVDRQAVI
;
A
#
# COMPACT_ATOMS: atom_id res chain seq x y z
N MET A 1 -74.85 37.89 89.75
CA MET A 1 -74.61 38.11 91.19
C MET A 1 -73.65 39.30 91.29
N LEU A 2 -74.17 40.46 91.70
CA LEU A 2 -73.47 41.75 91.69
C LEU A 2 -72.50 41.82 92.88
N THR A 3 -71.21 42.08 92.62
CA THR A 3 -70.17 42.14 93.65
C THR A 3 -69.95 43.60 94.06
N THR A 4 -70.63 44.02 95.13
CA THR A 4 -70.59 45.40 95.63
C THR A 4 -69.39 45.60 96.57
N ILE A 5 -68.51 46.55 96.28
CA ILE A 5 -67.34 46.85 97.12
C ILE A 5 -67.65 48.07 98.01
N LYS A 6 -67.43 47.95 99.32
CA LYS A 6 -67.63 49.06 100.29
C LYS A 6 -66.42 50.00 100.30
N CYS A 7 -66.68 51.29 100.07
CA CYS A 7 -65.66 52.33 100.17
C CYS A 7 -65.24 52.58 101.63
N LYS A 8 -63.94 52.42 101.94
CA LYS A 8 -63.37 52.61 103.29
C LYS A 8 -63.39 54.06 103.81
N TYR A 9 -63.64 55.06 102.97
CA TYR A 9 -63.60 56.48 103.36
C TYR A 9 -64.98 57.13 103.51
N CYS A 10 -66.02 56.64 102.84
CA CYS A 10 -67.35 57.25 102.88
C CYS A 10 -68.52 56.26 103.05
N GLY A 11 -68.24 54.95 103.19
CA GLY A 11 -69.24 53.95 103.58
C GLY A 11 -70.33 53.62 102.55
N LYS A 12 -70.33 54.25 101.37
CA LYS A 12 -71.30 53.96 100.31
C LYS A 12 -70.95 52.69 99.53
N GLU A 13 -72.00 51.96 99.15
CA GLU A 13 -71.98 50.76 98.32
C GLU A 13 -72.01 51.17 96.84
N LEU A 14 -71.02 50.75 96.07
CA LEU A 14 -70.89 51.07 94.65
C LEU A 14 -71.19 49.83 93.80
N GLU A 15 -72.19 49.92 92.91
CA GLU A 15 -72.46 48.91 91.90
C GLU A 15 -71.56 49.11 90.69
N ILE A 16 -70.74 48.11 90.39
CA ILE A 16 -69.85 48.08 89.24
C ILE A 16 -70.35 46.98 88.31
N SER A 17 -71.19 47.25 87.30
CA SER A 17 -71.66 46.13 86.46
C SER A 17 -72.01 46.33 84.98
N GLU A 18 -72.07 47.54 84.41
CA GLU A 18 -72.26 47.67 82.95
C GLU A 18 -71.21 48.56 82.27
N ALA A 19 -70.92 49.74 82.83
CA ALA A 19 -69.92 50.66 82.26
C ALA A 19 -68.51 50.03 82.20
N LEU A 20 -68.08 49.38 83.28
CA LEU A 20 -66.77 48.72 83.33
C LEU A 20 -66.71 47.49 82.39
N GLN A 21 -67.82 46.79 82.16
CA GLN A 21 -67.87 45.66 81.23
C GLN A 21 -67.82 46.10 79.76
N HIS A 22 -68.41 47.26 79.43
CA HIS A 22 -68.35 47.85 78.10
C HIS A 22 -66.93 48.35 77.79
N GLU A 23 -66.30 49.07 78.72
CA GLU A 23 -64.92 49.55 78.58
C GLU A 23 -63.93 48.38 78.43
N ILE A 24 -64.06 47.32 79.24
CA ILE A 24 -63.22 46.11 79.12
C ILE A 24 -63.45 45.41 77.77
N LYS A 25 -64.69 45.35 77.26
CA LYS A 25 -64.98 44.75 75.94
C LYS A 25 -64.44 45.59 74.79
N GLU A 26 -64.59 46.91 74.82
CA GLU A 26 -64.04 47.81 73.80
C GLU A 26 -62.52 47.77 73.80
N GLU A 27 -61.89 47.74 74.98
CA GLU A 27 -60.44 47.62 75.10
C GLU A 27 -59.94 46.24 74.64
N ALA A 28 -60.66 45.15 74.95
CA ALA A 28 -60.36 43.82 74.44
C ALA A 28 -60.52 43.72 72.91
N VAL A 29 -61.56 44.32 72.33
CA VAL A 29 -61.77 44.37 70.88
C VAL A 29 -60.69 45.20 70.20
N LYS A 30 -60.32 46.35 70.77
CA LYS A 30 -59.26 47.21 70.25
C LYS A 30 -57.88 46.54 70.33
N ASN A 31 -57.60 45.83 71.42
CA ASN A 31 -56.37 45.05 71.56
C ASN A 31 -56.33 43.88 70.56
N ALA A 32 -57.43 43.13 70.41
CA ALA A 32 -57.53 42.06 69.42
C ALA A 32 -57.40 42.58 67.97
N GLN A 33 -57.98 43.74 67.66
CA GLN A 33 -57.82 44.39 66.35
C GLN A 33 -56.38 44.85 66.11
N ASN A 34 -55.70 45.40 67.13
CA ASN A 34 -54.30 45.80 67.03
C ASN A 34 -53.36 44.60 66.86
N GLU A 35 -53.61 43.49 67.56
CA GLU A 35 -52.86 42.24 67.39
C GLU A 35 -53.08 41.65 66.00
N ALA A 36 -54.33 41.55 65.54
CA ALA A 36 -54.64 41.10 64.19
C ALA A 36 -54.01 42.00 63.11
N GLN A 37 -54.00 43.32 63.29
CA GLN A 37 -53.32 44.24 62.37
C GLN A 37 -51.79 44.06 62.36
N LYS A 38 -51.18 43.80 63.53
CA LYS A 38 -49.75 43.50 63.62
C LYS A 38 -49.40 42.20 62.91
N GLU A 39 -50.20 41.14 63.10
CA GLU A 39 -50.02 39.86 62.43
C GLU A 39 -50.17 40.00 60.91
N VAL A 40 -51.23 40.66 60.43
CA VAL A 40 -51.43 40.91 58.99
C VAL A 40 -50.28 41.73 58.40
N ARG A 41 -49.72 42.68 59.14
CA ARG A 41 -48.58 43.48 58.69
C ARG A 41 -47.30 42.64 58.64
N ALA A 42 -47.03 41.83 59.67
CA ALA A 42 -45.89 40.92 59.69
C ALA A 42 -45.96 39.89 58.55
N GLU A 43 -47.15 39.34 58.27
CA GLU A 43 -47.37 38.39 57.19
C GLU A 43 -47.19 39.06 55.81
N LYS A 44 -47.65 40.30 55.63
CA LYS A 44 -47.39 41.08 54.40
C LYS A 44 -45.91 41.36 54.19
N GLU A 45 -45.18 41.73 55.24
CA GLU A 45 -43.73 41.97 55.18
C GLU A 45 -42.97 40.67 54.87
N ASN A 46 -43.36 39.54 55.48
CA ASN A 46 -42.80 38.23 55.19
C ASN A 46 -43.09 37.78 53.75
N SER A 47 -44.32 37.95 53.28
CA SER A 47 -44.72 37.65 51.90
C SER A 47 -43.94 38.51 50.90
N ALA A 48 -43.74 39.80 51.19
CA ALA A 48 -42.94 40.69 50.35
C ALA A 48 -41.46 40.26 50.33
N LYS A 49 -40.89 39.84 51.46
CA LYS A 49 -39.51 39.33 51.54
C LYS A 49 -39.34 38.04 50.74
N LEU A 50 -40.29 37.11 50.87
CA LEU A 50 -40.28 35.85 50.12
C LEU A 50 -40.40 36.08 48.62
N ARG A 51 -41.24 37.03 48.18
CA ARG A 51 -41.33 37.44 46.76
C ARG A 51 -40.00 37.97 46.23
N ARG A 52 -39.30 38.83 46.98
CA ARG A 52 -37.97 39.32 46.59
C ARG A 52 -36.93 38.21 46.51
N GLN A 53 -36.95 37.26 47.44
CA GLN A 53 -36.05 36.09 47.39
C GLN A 53 -36.36 35.20 46.18
N LEU A 54 -37.63 35.03 45.84
CA LEU A 54 -38.03 34.27 44.65
C LEU A 54 -37.58 34.96 43.37
N GLU A 55 -37.71 36.29 43.27
CA GLU A 55 -37.19 37.08 42.15
C GLU A 55 -35.67 36.92 41.99
N ASP A 56 -34.91 37.07 43.08
CA ASP A 56 -33.44 36.90 43.06
C ASP A 56 -33.02 35.48 42.64
N LEU A 57 -33.70 34.44 43.15
CA LEU A 57 -33.44 33.06 42.74
C LEU A 57 -33.80 32.82 41.26
N LEU A 58 -34.87 33.44 40.75
CA LEU A 58 -35.26 33.34 39.34
C LEU A 58 -34.28 34.04 38.40
N ASP A 59 -33.66 35.14 38.85
CA ASP A 59 -32.61 35.83 38.10
C ASP A 59 -31.31 35.02 38.12
N GLN A 60 -30.91 34.47 39.27
CA GLN A 60 -29.77 33.56 39.36
C GLN A 60 -29.93 32.29 38.50
N LEU A 61 -31.14 31.70 38.46
CA LEU A 61 -31.44 30.56 37.60
C LEU A 61 -31.31 30.92 36.11
N ARG A 62 -31.75 32.12 35.71
CA ARG A 62 -31.58 32.61 34.33
C ARG A 62 -30.11 32.81 33.99
N ASP A 63 -29.34 33.43 34.87
CA ASP A 63 -27.90 33.64 34.67
C ASP A 63 -27.13 32.31 34.58
N LEU A 64 -27.44 31.35 35.45
CA LEU A 64 -26.84 30.02 35.42
C LEU A 64 -27.17 29.30 34.12
N LYS A 65 -28.42 29.38 33.66
CA LYS A 65 -28.84 28.78 32.39
C LYS A 65 -28.10 29.39 31.20
N HIS A 66 -28.00 30.73 31.15
CA HIS A 66 -27.23 31.41 30.11
C HIS A 66 -25.75 31.00 30.11
N LYS A 67 -25.12 30.93 31.28
CA LYS A 67 -23.72 30.46 31.42
C LYS A 67 -23.55 28.99 31.03
N ASP A 68 -24.56 28.17 31.23
CA ASP A 68 -24.53 26.76 30.81
C ASP A 68 -24.63 26.63 29.29
N GLU A 69 -25.56 27.35 28.68
CA GLU A 69 -25.72 27.42 27.22
C GLU A 69 -24.45 27.95 26.54
N GLU A 70 -23.83 29.00 27.09
CA GLU A 70 -22.54 29.53 26.59
C GLU A 70 -21.41 28.50 26.70
N ARG A 71 -21.31 27.80 27.83
CA ARG A 71 -20.29 26.75 28.04
C ARG A 71 -20.50 25.58 27.09
N GLU A 72 -21.74 25.13 26.88
CA GLU A 72 -22.04 24.09 25.90
C GLU A 72 -21.64 24.51 24.49
N LEU A 73 -21.95 25.75 24.10
CA LEU A 73 -21.65 26.27 22.79
C LEU A 73 -20.14 26.41 22.57
N GLU A 74 -19.40 26.85 23.59
CA GLU A 74 -17.93 26.89 23.54
C GLU A 74 -17.34 25.49 23.47
N MET A 75 -17.86 24.53 24.24
CA MET A 75 -17.41 23.14 24.21
C MET A 75 -17.66 22.50 22.84
N LYS A 76 -18.82 22.72 22.23
CA LYS A 76 -19.13 22.27 20.86
C LYS A 76 -18.16 22.86 19.83
N LYS A 77 -17.83 24.15 19.94
CA LYS A 77 -16.83 24.79 19.07
C LYS A 77 -15.44 24.16 19.25
N ARG A 78 -15.00 23.97 20.49
CA ARG A 78 -13.69 23.34 20.78
C ARG A 78 -13.62 21.91 20.23
N LEU A 79 -14.67 21.12 20.43
CA LEU A 79 -14.76 19.76 19.89
C LEU A 79 -14.66 19.76 18.37
N SER A 80 -15.40 20.63 17.68
CA SER A 80 -15.34 20.73 16.22
C SER A 80 -13.93 21.07 15.69
N VAL A 81 -13.21 21.97 16.37
CA VAL A 81 -11.82 22.30 16.03
C VAL A 81 -10.88 21.11 16.24
N VAL A 82 -11.03 20.38 17.35
CA VAL A 82 -10.22 19.19 17.65
C VAL A 82 -10.50 18.08 16.63
N GLU A 83 -11.77 17.82 16.31
CA GLU A 83 -12.16 16.85 15.28
C GLU A 83 -11.56 17.19 13.90
N GLY A 84 -11.58 18.48 13.53
CA GLY A 84 -10.97 18.94 12.29
C GLY A 84 -9.46 18.65 12.24
N LYS A 85 -8.74 18.98 13.32
CA LYS A 85 -7.29 18.70 13.44
C LYS A 85 -6.98 17.21 13.40
N ILE A 86 -7.75 16.38 14.10
CA ILE A 86 -7.56 14.92 14.10
C ILE A 86 -7.77 14.36 12.69
N LYS A 87 -8.80 14.80 11.97
CA LYS A 87 -9.05 14.37 10.59
C LYS A 87 -7.91 14.76 9.66
N GLU A 88 -7.39 15.97 9.78
CA GLU A 88 -6.26 16.46 8.97
C GLU A 88 -4.97 15.69 9.27
N GLU A 89 -4.64 15.48 10.56
CA GLU A 89 -3.45 14.72 10.96
C GLU A 89 -3.52 13.25 10.53
N LEU A 90 -4.68 12.60 10.69
CA LEU A 90 -4.90 11.23 10.22
C LEU A 90 -4.80 11.15 8.70
N GLY A 91 -5.41 12.10 7.99
CA GLY A 91 -5.32 12.18 6.53
C GLY A 91 -3.87 12.30 6.06
N ARG A 92 -3.09 13.20 6.68
CA ARG A 92 -1.68 13.40 6.35
C ARG A 92 -0.83 12.16 6.64
N LYS A 93 -0.97 11.56 7.83
CA LYS A 93 -0.24 10.34 8.21
C LYS A 93 -0.56 9.17 7.27
N PHE A 94 -1.83 9.00 6.92
CA PHE A 94 -2.24 7.92 6.01
C PHE A 94 -1.67 8.14 4.61
N LEU A 95 -1.68 9.38 4.11
CA LEU A 95 -1.12 9.72 2.80
C LEU A 95 0.39 9.48 2.76
N GLU A 96 1.14 9.96 3.77
CA GLU A 96 2.58 9.77 3.89
C GLU A 96 2.96 8.27 3.98
N GLU A 97 2.24 7.49 4.79
CA GLU A 97 2.50 6.06 4.93
C GLU A 97 2.18 5.26 3.66
N HIS A 98 1.09 5.63 2.96
CA HIS A 98 0.72 4.99 1.70
C HIS A 98 1.71 5.35 0.59
N GLU A 99 2.14 6.60 0.50
CA GLU A 99 3.11 7.06 -0.50
C GLU A 99 4.47 6.37 -0.33
N LEU A 100 4.95 6.19 0.90
CA LEU A 100 6.17 5.43 1.16
C LEU A 100 6.02 3.96 0.75
N LYS A 101 4.91 3.31 1.12
CA LYS A 101 4.64 1.90 0.73
C LYS A 101 4.52 1.73 -0.78
N ASP A 102 3.93 2.70 -1.47
CA ASP A 102 3.80 2.66 -2.92
C ASP A 102 5.17 2.80 -3.60
N ARG A 103 6.01 3.75 -3.17
CA ARG A 103 7.38 3.89 -3.69
C ARG A 103 8.23 2.64 -3.44
N GLU A 104 8.10 2.02 -2.26
CA GLU A 104 8.79 0.75 -1.95
C GLU A 104 8.35 -0.36 -2.91
N LYS A 105 7.03 -0.51 -3.12
CA LYS A 105 6.49 -1.50 -4.06
C LYS A 105 6.92 -1.23 -5.50
N GLU A 106 6.89 0.03 -5.95
CA GLU A 106 7.35 0.41 -7.29
C GLU A 106 8.82 0.06 -7.50
N LYS A 107 9.68 0.33 -6.50
CA LYS A 107 11.09 -0.06 -6.55
C LYS A 107 11.26 -1.57 -6.64
N VAL A 108 10.56 -2.33 -5.80
CA VAL A 108 10.59 -3.81 -5.82
C VAL A 108 10.14 -4.35 -7.18
N ILE A 109 9.05 -3.82 -7.74
CA ILE A 109 8.55 -4.22 -9.07
C ILE A 109 9.60 -3.94 -10.15
N ASN A 110 10.25 -2.77 -10.12
CA ASN A 110 11.26 -2.43 -11.11
C ASN A 110 12.52 -3.29 -11.00
N ASP A 111 12.98 -3.59 -9.78
CA ASP A 111 14.13 -4.47 -9.56
C ASP A 111 13.82 -5.91 -10.00
N LEU A 112 12.61 -6.41 -9.72
CA LEU A 112 12.16 -7.72 -10.20
C LEU A 112 12.07 -7.79 -11.73
N LYS A 113 11.55 -6.75 -12.39
CA LYS A 113 11.51 -6.67 -13.87
C LYS A 113 12.91 -6.74 -14.47
N LYS A 114 13.87 -5.97 -13.94
CA LYS A 114 15.26 -5.99 -14.41
C LYS A 114 15.91 -7.36 -14.21
N ALA A 115 15.68 -7.99 -13.06
CA ALA A 115 16.20 -9.33 -12.78
C ALA A 115 15.62 -10.38 -13.74
N LEU A 116 14.32 -10.28 -14.05
CA LEU A 116 13.65 -11.19 -14.99
C LEU A 116 14.19 -11.04 -16.41
N GLU A 117 14.35 -9.81 -16.91
CA GLU A 117 14.94 -9.55 -18.23
C GLU A 117 16.38 -10.08 -18.32
N ALA A 118 17.19 -9.87 -17.29
CA ALA A 118 18.54 -10.38 -17.24
C ALA A 118 18.59 -11.91 -17.22
N ALA A 119 17.67 -12.55 -16.49
CA ALA A 119 17.55 -14.01 -16.45
C ALA A 119 17.09 -14.59 -17.81
N GLN A 120 16.11 -13.95 -18.45
CA GLN A 120 15.65 -14.34 -19.78
C GLN A 120 16.77 -14.27 -20.82
N ARG A 121 17.52 -13.16 -20.87
CA ARG A 121 18.67 -13.03 -21.79
C ARG A 121 19.73 -14.10 -21.55
N LYS A 122 20.04 -14.43 -20.29
CA LYS A 122 20.99 -15.50 -19.96
C LYS A 122 20.47 -16.87 -20.38
N ALA A 123 19.18 -17.14 -20.19
CA ALA A 123 18.56 -18.40 -20.60
C ALA A 123 18.56 -18.56 -22.13
N GLU A 124 18.22 -17.51 -22.88
CA GLU A 124 18.28 -17.50 -24.34
C GLU A 124 19.71 -17.71 -24.85
N GLN A 125 20.68 -17.01 -24.27
CA GLN A 125 22.10 -17.15 -24.63
C GLN A 125 22.61 -18.56 -24.32
N GLY A 126 22.28 -19.12 -23.15
CA GLY A 126 22.63 -20.49 -22.78
C GLY A 126 21.99 -21.53 -23.72
N SER A 127 20.72 -21.34 -24.09
CA SER A 127 20.04 -22.21 -25.03
C SER A 127 20.71 -22.19 -26.41
N GLN A 128 21.12 -21.03 -26.92
CA GLN A 128 21.80 -20.92 -28.21
C GLN A 128 23.19 -21.57 -28.19
N GLN A 129 23.96 -21.41 -27.09
CA GLN A 129 25.27 -22.05 -26.94
C GLN A 129 25.15 -23.58 -26.89
N THR A 130 24.25 -24.10 -26.05
CA THR A 130 24.00 -25.54 -25.95
C THR A 130 23.52 -26.13 -27.28
N GLN A 131 22.68 -25.41 -28.03
CA GLN A 131 22.21 -25.85 -29.34
C GLN A 131 23.31 -25.90 -30.40
N GLY A 132 24.33 -25.03 -30.32
CA GLY A 132 25.51 -25.09 -31.19
C GLY A 132 26.37 -26.32 -30.87
N GLU A 133 26.72 -26.51 -29.60
CA GLU A 133 27.56 -27.63 -29.16
C GLU A 133 26.93 -29.00 -29.46
N VAL A 134 25.60 -29.12 -29.38
CA VAL A 134 24.90 -30.37 -29.74
C VAL A 134 25.02 -30.68 -31.24
N LEU A 135 24.94 -29.68 -32.11
CA LEU A 135 25.06 -29.89 -33.56
C LEU A 135 26.46 -30.35 -33.96
N GLU A 136 27.48 -29.76 -33.33
CA GLU A 136 28.89 -30.13 -33.55
C GLU A 136 29.14 -31.59 -33.16
N LEU A 137 28.68 -32.00 -31.97
CA LEU A 137 28.79 -33.38 -31.49
C LEU A 137 28.03 -34.38 -32.37
N GLU A 138 26.85 -34.00 -32.87
CA GLU A 138 26.05 -34.84 -33.77
C GLU A 138 26.76 -35.04 -35.11
N LEU A 139 27.33 -33.97 -35.69
CA LEU A 139 28.07 -34.05 -36.94
C LEU A 139 29.32 -34.95 -36.82
N GLU A 140 30.09 -34.81 -35.74
CA GLU A 140 31.25 -35.67 -35.49
C GLU A 140 30.84 -37.15 -35.36
N ALA A 141 29.79 -37.42 -34.57
CA ALA A 141 29.29 -38.78 -34.36
C ALA A 141 28.80 -39.43 -35.66
N LEU A 142 28.10 -38.66 -36.50
CA LEU A 142 27.62 -39.12 -37.80
C LEU A 142 28.78 -39.43 -38.75
N LEU A 143 29.75 -38.52 -38.89
CA LEU A 143 30.90 -38.74 -39.76
C LEU A 143 31.66 -40.00 -39.34
N LYS A 144 31.85 -40.23 -38.04
CA LYS A 144 32.54 -41.44 -37.52
C LYS A 144 31.78 -42.72 -37.83
N LYS A 145 30.46 -42.64 -37.88
CA LYS A 145 29.58 -43.77 -38.18
C LYS A 145 29.58 -44.10 -39.67
N GLU A 146 29.45 -43.10 -40.53
CA GLU A 146 29.33 -43.29 -41.98
C GLU A 146 30.69 -43.48 -42.68
N PHE A 147 31.78 -42.94 -42.10
CA PHE A 147 33.15 -43.08 -42.60
C PHE A 147 34.11 -43.66 -41.53
N PRO A 148 34.01 -44.96 -41.19
CA PRO A 148 34.81 -45.56 -40.12
C PRO A 148 36.31 -45.64 -40.40
N ASP A 149 36.69 -45.70 -41.68
CA ASP A 149 38.09 -45.79 -42.10
C ASP A 149 38.79 -44.42 -42.09
N ASP A 150 38.02 -43.31 -42.08
CA ASP A 150 38.55 -41.96 -42.13
C ASP A 150 39.05 -41.46 -40.77
N GLY A 151 40.05 -40.59 -40.80
CA GLY A 151 40.57 -39.91 -39.60
C GLY A 151 39.72 -38.71 -39.24
N ILE A 152 38.83 -38.83 -38.25
CA ILE A 152 37.94 -37.75 -37.83
C ILE A 152 38.40 -37.16 -36.50
N SER A 153 38.70 -35.86 -36.51
CA SER A 153 39.18 -35.13 -35.33
C SER A 153 38.49 -33.78 -35.17
N GLU A 154 38.09 -33.45 -33.95
CA GLU A 154 37.62 -32.12 -33.55
C GLU A 154 38.77 -31.10 -33.64
N VAL A 155 38.50 -29.90 -34.16
CA VAL A 155 39.45 -28.79 -34.08
C VAL A 155 39.42 -28.23 -32.66
N LYS A 156 40.55 -28.29 -31.96
CA LYS A 156 40.62 -27.90 -30.53
C LYS A 156 40.12 -26.47 -30.31
N LYS A 157 39.17 -26.30 -29.37
CA LYS A 157 38.70 -25.01 -28.84
C LYS A 157 39.88 -24.06 -28.57
N GLY A 158 40.09 -23.09 -29.46
CA GLY A 158 41.19 -22.11 -29.37
C GLY A 158 42.03 -21.94 -30.65
N GLN A 159 41.94 -22.87 -31.61
CA GLN A 159 42.33 -22.61 -32.99
C GLN A 159 41.12 -22.08 -33.77
N ARG A 160 41.32 -21.10 -34.64
CA ARG A 160 40.25 -20.61 -35.51
C ARG A 160 39.93 -21.71 -36.54
N GLY A 161 38.64 -21.95 -36.73
CA GLY A 161 38.12 -22.55 -37.95
C GLY A 161 37.75 -24.02 -37.86
N ALA A 162 36.50 -24.31 -38.22
CA ALA A 162 35.88 -25.62 -38.37
C ALA A 162 35.64 -26.41 -37.09
N ASP A 163 34.54 -27.15 -37.11
CA ASP A 163 34.14 -28.00 -36.00
C ASP A 163 34.84 -29.36 -36.12
N VAL A 164 34.90 -29.90 -37.34
CA VAL A 164 35.44 -31.24 -37.60
C VAL A 164 36.38 -31.25 -38.81
N VAL A 165 37.52 -31.93 -38.66
CA VAL A 165 38.44 -32.25 -39.75
C VAL A 165 38.34 -33.73 -40.05
N GLN A 166 38.03 -34.06 -41.30
CA GLN A 166 37.99 -35.43 -41.81
C GLN A 166 39.18 -35.65 -42.75
N THR A 167 40.09 -36.54 -42.38
CA THR A 167 41.15 -37.05 -43.25
C THR A 167 40.61 -38.28 -43.96
N VAL A 168 40.43 -38.19 -45.28
CA VAL A 168 39.90 -39.27 -46.10
C VAL A 168 40.98 -40.31 -46.34
N ILE A 169 40.71 -41.56 -45.97
CA ILE A 169 41.66 -42.67 -46.07
C ILE A 169 41.17 -43.67 -47.13
N ASP A 170 42.04 -44.04 -48.06
CA ASP A 170 41.70 -45.06 -49.06
C ASP A 170 41.70 -46.47 -48.46
N LYS A 171 41.25 -47.45 -49.26
CA LYS A 171 41.23 -48.86 -48.86
C LYS A 171 42.62 -49.45 -48.54
N ASN A 172 43.69 -48.76 -48.91
CA ASN A 172 45.08 -49.15 -48.65
C ASN A 172 45.66 -48.43 -47.42
N GLY A 173 44.87 -47.62 -46.71
CA GLY A 173 45.32 -46.85 -45.55
C GLY A 173 46.03 -45.54 -45.89
N GLN A 174 45.96 -45.06 -47.12
CA GLN A 174 46.62 -43.83 -47.56
C GLN A 174 45.69 -42.62 -47.47
N SER A 175 46.20 -41.52 -46.91
CA SER A 175 45.49 -40.24 -46.85
C SER A 175 45.34 -39.62 -48.25
N CYS A 176 44.10 -39.53 -48.72
CA CYS A 176 43.75 -39.00 -50.04
C CYS A 176 43.40 -37.51 -50.02
N GLY A 177 43.06 -36.97 -48.85
CA GLY A 177 42.73 -35.56 -48.70
C GLY A 177 42.09 -35.28 -47.35
N VAL A 178 41.76 -34.02 -47.13
CA VAL A 178 41.22 -33.48 -45.91
C VAL A 178 40.00 -32.64 -46.27
N ILE A 179 38.89 -32.92 -45.61
CA ILE A 179 37.63 -32.19 -45.69
C ILE A 179 37.45 -31.45 -44.37
N LEU A 180 37.22 -30.15 -44.49
CA LEU A 180 36.94 -29.28 -43.38
C LEU A 180 35.43 -29.09 -43.23
N TRP A 181 34.87 -29.45 -42.08
CA TRP A 181 33.43 -29.37 -41.80
C TRP A 181 33.14 -28.31 -40.75
N GLU A 182 32.21 -27.42 -41.06
CA GLU A 182 31.68 -26.40 -40.17
C GLU A 182 30.17 -26.57 -40.08
N SER A 183 29.61 -26.54 -38.90
CA SER A 183 28.19 -26.56 -38.62
C SER A 183 27.72 -25.21 -38.09
N LYS A 184 26.56 -24.74 -38.55
CA LYS A 184 25.98 -23.47 -38.12
C LYS A 184 24.50 -23.65 -37.84
N ASN A 185 24.13 -23.45 -36.58
CA ASN A 185 22.75 -23.40 -36.13
C ASN A 185 22.31 -21.96 -35.81
N ALA A 186 22.39 -21.08 -36.80
CA ALA A 186 22.07 -19.65 -36.66
C ALA A 186 21.55 -19.09 -37.98
N GLN A 187 21.07 -17.84 -37.96
CA GLN A 187 20.62 -17.13 -39.16
C GLN A 187 21.78 -16.94 -40.14
N TRP A 188 21.57 -17.30 -41.41
CA TRP A 188 22.59 -17.25 -42.46
C TRP A 188 23.32 -15.90 -42.55
N HIS A 189 24.65 -15.95 -42.69
CA HIS A 189 25.45 -14.78 -43.03
C HIS A 189 26.55 -15.12 -44.04
N ASP A 190 26.65 -14.36 -45.14
CA ASP A 190 27.60 -14.63 -46.22
C ASP A 190 29.07 -14.62 -45.78
N SER A 191 29.38 -13.91 -44.68
CA SER A 191 30.74 -13.90 -44.11
C SER A 191 31.22 -15.28 -43.67
N TRP A 192 30.32 -16.23 -43.40
CA TRP A 192 30.69 -17.59 -43.01
C TRP A 192 31.48 -18.28 -44.11
N LEU A 193 31.08 -18.09 -45.38
CA LEU A 193 31.80 -18.62 -46.53
C LEU A 193 33.21 -18.01 -46.66
N GLN A 194 33.38 -16.74 -46.27
CA GLN A 194 34.69 -16.11 -46.27
C GLN A 194 35.60 -16.69 -45.19
N LYS A 195 35.09 -16.78 -43.95
CA LYS A 195 35.83 -17.33 -42.81
C LYS A 195 36.23 -18.79 -43.04
N LEU A 196 35.28 -19.63 -43.44
CA LEU A 196 35.54 -21.05 -43.66
C LEU A 196 36.59 -21.29 -44.76
N ARG A 197 36.71 -20.39 -45.74
CA ARG A 197 37.81 -20.46 -46.73
C ARG A 197 39.16 -20.04 -46.17
N GLU A 198 39.19 -19.07 -45.27
CA GLU A 198 40.40 -18.70 -44.54
C GLU A 198 40.87 -19.90 -43.71
N ASP A 199 39.94 -20.54 -43.01
CA ASP A 199 40.16 -21.72 -42.19
C ASP A 199 40.57 -22.93 -43.04
N GLN A 200 39.95 -23.14 -44.20
CA GLN A 200 40.32 -24.18 -45.18
C GLN A 200 41.78 -24.03 -45.62
N ARG A 201 42.24 -22.81 -45.88
CA ARG A 201 43.62 -22.54 -46.28
C ARG A 201 44.60 -22.79 -45.14
N GLU A 202 44.23 -22.43 -43.91
CA GLU A 202 45.07 -22.64 -42.73
C GLU A 202 45.20 -24.14 -42.39
N ALA A 203 44.09 -24.87 -42.46
CA ALA A 203 44.03 -26.33 -42.28
C ALA A 203 44.60 -27.13 -43.47
N LYS A 204 44.94 -26.46 -44.59
CA LYS A 204 45.37 -27.09 -45.86
C LYS A 204 44.38 -28.14 -46.37
N ALA A 205 43.10 -27.94 -46.11
CA ALA A 205 42.04 -28.85 -46.52
C ALA A 205 41.70 -28.68 -48.01
N GLN A 206 41.50 -29.79 -48.71
CA GLN A 206 41.15 -29.79 -50.13
C GLN A 206 39.70 -29.34 -50.34
N LEU A 207 38.81 -29.68 -49.41
CA LEU A 207 37.40 -29.30 -49.45
C LEU A 207 36.96 -28.65 -48.15
N ALA A 208 35.97 -27.76 -48.27
CA ALA A 208 35.27 -27.17 -47.14
C ALA A 208 33.76 -27.38 -47.31
N VAL A 209 33.11 -27.82 -46.23
CA VAL A 209 31.68 -28.10 -46.16
C VAL A 209 31.08 -27.31 -44.99
N LEU A 210 30.05 -26.53 -45.28
CA LEU A 210 29.24 -25.78 -44.33
C LEU A 210 27.87 -26.44 -44.21
N VAL A 211 27.59 -27.05 -43.07
CA VAL A 211 26.29 -27.59 -42.70
C VAL A 211 25.49 -26.48 -42.02
N ALA A 212 24.44 -25.99 -42.66
CA ALA A 212 23.61 -24.90 -42.13
C ALA A 212 22.17 -25.36 -41.90
N THR A 213 21.57 -24.94 -40.78
CA THR A 213 20.13 -25.15 -40.52
C THR A 213 19.24 -24.08 -41.15
N ASP A 214 19.74 -22.85 -41.24
CA ASP A 214 19.07 -21.74 -41.92
C ASP A 214 19.99 -21.22 -43.03
N HIS A 215 19.56 -21.38 -44.27
CA HIS A 215 20.31 -20.99 -45.46
C HIS A 215 19.38 -20.44 -46.55
N PRO A 216 19.90 -19.65 -47.51
CA PRO A 216 19.11 -19.13 -48.61
C PRO A 216 18.36 -20.21 -49.39
N LYS A 217 17.10 -19.92 -49.78
CA LYS A 217 16.22 -20.89 -50.45
C LYS A 217 16.78 -21.40 -51.78
N ASP A 218 17.69 -20.68 -52.41
CA ASP A 218 18.32 -21.05 -53.68
C ASP A 218 19.45 -22.10 -53.54
N ILE A 219 19.78 -22.51 -52.32
CA ILE A 219 20.75 -23.57 -52.03
C ILE A 219 20.12 -24.97 -52.12
N GLY A 220 18.85 -25.14 -51.75
CA GLY A 220 18.21 -26.46 -51.71
C GLY A 220 18.88 -27.39 -50.69
N LEU A 221 19.06 -28.68 -51.04
CA LEU A 221 19.71 -29.65 -50.14
C LEU A 221 21.23 -29.47 -50.05
N PHE A 222 21.88 -29.14 -51.16
CA PHE A 222 23.29 -28.82 -51.19
C PHE A 222 23.64 -28.00 -52.43
N LYS A 223 24.58 -27.07 -52.29
CA LYS A 223 25.08 -26.24 -53.39
C LYS A 223 26.54 -25.88 -53.18
N TYR A 224 27.30 -25.88 -54.27
CA TYR A 224 28.66 -25.37 -54.26
C TYR A 224 28.64 -23.86 -54.49
N VAL A 225 29.00 -23.08 -53.46
CA VAL A 225 28.98 -21.61 -53.49
C VAL A 225 30.32 -21.09 -53.00
N SER A 226 30.93 -20.20 -53.78
CA SER A 226 32.17 -19.52 -53.37
C SER A 226 33.31 -20.45 -52.94
N ASN A 227 33.45 -21.62 -53.57
CA ASN A 227 34.41 -22.68 -53.22
C ASN A 227 34.15 -23.43 -51.89
N VAL A 228 32.91 -23.41 -51.41
CA VAL A 228 32.46 -24.14 -50.23
C VAL A 228 31.21 -24.93 -50.60
N TRP A 229 31.11 -26.17 -50.14
CA TRP A 229 29.86 -26.92 -50.19
C TRP A 229 28.96 -26.44 -49.08
N VAL A 230 27.83 -25.84 -49.40
CA VAL A 230 26.78 -25.53 -48.43
C VAL A 230 25.77 -26.66 -48.47
N VAL A 231 25.47 -27.25 -47.32
CA VAL A 231 24.61 -28.42 -47.19
C VAL A 231 23.55 -28.15 -46.13
N ASP A 232 22.30 -28.45 -46.45
CA ASP A 232 21.21 -28.43 -45.46
C ASP A 232 21.45 -29.56 -44.45
N ARG A 233 21.20 -29.30 -43.16
CA ARG A 233 21.31 -30.32 -42.11
C ARG A 233 20.55 -31.62 -42.44
N GLN A 234 19.39 -31.55 -43.11
CA GLN A 234 18.60 -32.72 -43.51
C GLN A 234 19.28 -33.59 -44.56
N ALA A 235 20.23 -33.07 -45.33
CA ALA A 235 20.97 -33.87 -46.31
C ALA A 235 22.14 -34.63 -45.66
N VAL A 236 22.48 -34.28 -44.42
CA VAL A 236 23.55 -34.90 -43.65
C VAL A 236 23.00 -35.99 -42.72
N ILE A 237 21.80 -35.79 -42.15
CA ILE A 237 21.13 -36.74 -41.22
C ILE A 237 20.41 -37.88 -41.95
#